data_AF-A0A6G3MHG4-F1
#
_entry.id   AF-A0A6G3MHG4-F1
#
_cell.length_a   1.000
_cell.length_b   1.000
_cell.length_c   1.000
_cell.angle_alpha   90.00
_cell.angle_beta   90.00
_cell.angle_gamma   90.00
#
_symmetry.space_group_name_H-M   'P 1'
#
loop_
_entity.id
_entity.type
_entity.pdbx_description
1 polymer ?
#
loop_
_entity_poly.entity_id
_entity_poly.type
_entity_poly.pdbx_seq_one_letter_code
_entity_poly.pdbx_strand_id
1 'polypeptide(L)'
;MATGQILFQRFYYSKSFLKHDFEILSMAAIFLAAKIEEHPRRARDVVNVFRYLKQKRLGREILPMEYFCQAYLDLKAEIIKAERRILKELGFCVHVQHPHKMIISISNILNQSDCQELVQKAWLIFS
;
A
#
# COMPACT_ATOMS: atom_id res chain seq x y z
N MET A 1 -0.60 -3.97 -4.94
CA MET A 1 -1.04 -2.54 -4.77
C MET A 1 -2.47 -2.43 -4.22
N ALA A 2 -3.45 -3.12 -4.79
CA ALA A 2 -4.83 -3.12 -4.29
C ALA A 2 -4.95 -3.50 -2.79
N THR A 3 -4.07 -4.36 -2.29
CA THR A 3 -3.97 -4.70 -0.85
C THR A 3 -3.73 -3.48 0.03
N GLY A 4 -2.73 -2.65 -0.30
CA GLY A 4 -2.37 -1.46 0.47
C GLY A 4 -3.52 -0.44 0.57
N GLN A 5 -4.27 -0.25 -0.52
CA GLN A 5 -5.44 0.63 -0.54
C GLN A 5 -6.58 0.08 0.33
N ILE A 6 -6.87 -1.22 0.24
CA ILE A 6 -7.88 -1.89 1.06
C ILE A 6 -7.52 -1.79 2.55
N LEU A 7 -6.26 -2.01 2.91
CA LEU A 7 -5.79 -1.88 4.30
C LEU A 7 -5.95 -0.45 4.82
N PHE A 8 -5.61 0.54 3.99
CA PHE A 8 -5.75 1.96 4.32
C PHE A 8 -7.22 2.34 4.53
N GLN A 9 -8.10 1.94 3.61
CA GLN A 9 -9.54 2.21 3.71
C GLN A 9 -10.17 1.54 4.93
N ARG A 10 -9.83 0.28 5.21
CA ARG A 10 -10.30 -0.45 6.41
C ARG A 10 -9.83 0.21 7.71
N PHE A 11 -8.61 0.73 7.75
CA PHE A 11 -8.10 1.44 8.91
C PHE A 11 -8.87 2.75 9.17
N TYR A 12 -9.10 3.55 8.14
CA TYR A 12 -9.83 4.83 8.27
C TYR A 12 -11.32 4.68 8.50
N TYR A 13 -11.90 3.53 8.17
CA TYR A 13 -13.26 3.22 8.60
C TYR A 13 -13.37 3.19 10.14
N SER A 14 -12.32 2.76 10.84
CA SER A 14 -12.33 2.61 12.29
C SER A 14 -11.70 3.78 13.05
N LYS A 15 -10.78 4.54 12.43
CA LYS A 15 -10.05 5.65 13.07
C LYS A 15 -10.14 6.94 12.27
N SER A 16 -10.14 8.06 12.99
CA SER A 16 -10.17 9.40 12.38
C SER A 16 -8.81 9.82 11.80
N PHE A 17 -8.86 10.51 10.67
CA PHE A 17 -7.74 11.21 10.00
C PHE A 17 -7.03 12.24 10.87
N LEU A 18 -7.72 12.82 11.88
CA LEU A 18 -7.14 13.86 12.73
C LEU A 18 -6.15 13.32 13.77
N LYS A 19 -6.21 12.02 14.09
CA LYS A 19 -5.36 11.40 15.12
C LYS A 19 -4.12 10.69 14.54
N HIS A 20 -4.08 10.48 13.24
CA HIS A 20 -3.03 9.70 12.58
C HIS A 20 -2.61 10.39 11.28
N ASP A 21 -1.31 10.72 11.18
CA ASP A 21 -0.76 11.32 9.97
C ASP A 21 -0.92 10.38 8.79
N PHE A 22 -1.60 10.86 7.75
CA PHE A 22 -1.85 10.09 6.53
C PHE A 22 -0.54 9.68 5.84
N GLU A 23 0.52 10.49 5.92
CA GLU A 23 1.83 10.19 5.33
C GLU A 23 2.47 8.97 6.02
N ILE A 24 2.47 8.94 7.35
CA ILE A 24 3.06 7.84 8.12
C ILE A 24 2.24 6.56 7.93
N LEU A 25 0.91 6.69 7.97
CA LEU A 25 0.01 5.54 7.82
C LEU A 25 0.07 4.96 6.40
N SER A 26 0.15 5.78 5.37
CA SER A 26 0.27 5.31 3.97
C SER A 26 1.61 4.61 3.72
N MET A 27 2.71 5.14 4.27
CA MET A 27 4.01 4.45 4.25
C MET A 27 3.94 3.09 4.95
N ALA A 28 3.32 3.03 6.13
CA ALA A 28 3.15 1.79 6.89
C ALA A 28 2.24 0.79 6.17
N ALA A 29 1.15 1.24 5.55
CA ALA A 29 0.22 0.39 4.80
C ALA A 29 0.88 -0.23 3.55
N ILE A 30 1.69 0.55 2.82
CA ILE A 30 2.45 0.04 1.65
C ILE A 30 3.55 -0.93 2.10
N PHE A 31 4.26 -0.60 3.18
CA PHE A 31 5.30 -1.47 3.72
C PHE A 31 4.71 -2.81 4.21
N LEU A 32 3.57 -2.76 4.88
CA LEU A 32 2.82 -3.94 5.30
C LEU A 32 2.31 -4.73 4.08
N ALA A 33 1.69 -4.08 3.10
CA ALA A 33 1.23 -4.68 1.84
C ALA A 33 2.36 -5.45 1.13
N ALA A 34 3.55 -4.86 1.05
CA ALA A 34 4.72 -5.50 0.46
C ALA A 34 5.17 -6.77 1.20
N LYS A 35 5.02 -6.81 2.53
CA LYS A 35 5.28 -8.03 3.32
C LYS A 35 4.23 -9.12 3.07
N ILE A 36 2.97 -8.73 2.85
CA ILE A 36 1.86 -9.68 2.62
C ILE A 36 1.90 -10.25 1.21
N GLU A 37 2.26 -9.44 0.21
CA GLU A 37 2.39 -9.86 -1.19
C GLU A 37 3.70 -10.65 -1.45
N GLU A 38 4.41 -11.09 -0.40
CA GLU A 38 5.68 -11.87 -0.48
C GLU A 38 6.80 -11.19 -1.28
N HIS A 39 6.75 -9.86 -1.40
CA HIS A 39 7.78 -9.03 -2.04
C HIS A 39 8.32 -7.98 -1.06
N PRO A 40 9.10 -8.39 -0.03
CA PRO A 40 9.53 -7.50 1.02
C PRO A 40 10.46 -6.40 0.46
N ARG A 41 9.92 -5.18 0.38
CA ARG A 41 10.71 -3.98 0.07
C ARG A 41 11.32 -3.43 1.35
N ARG A 42 12.51 -2.84 1.27
CA ARG A 42 13.15 -2.26 2.46
C ARG A 42 12.41 -0.97 2.82
N ALA A 43 12.20 -0.71 4.12
CA ALA A 43 11.54 0.52 4.58
C ALA A 43 12.20 1.80 4.02
N ARG A 44 13.52 1.77 3.79
CA ARG A 44 14.26 2.85 3.11
C ARG A 44 13.70 3.22 1.74
N ASP A 45 13.29 2.24 0.93
CA ASP A 45 12.85 2.48 -0.44
C ASP A 45 11.50 3.19 -0.41
N VAL A 46 10.62 2.76 0.51
CA VAL A 46 9.33 3.40 0.76
C VAL A 46 9.55 4.86 1.19
N VAL A 47 10.37 5.11 2.20
CA VAL A 47 10.61 6.48 2.69
C VAL A 47 11.24 7.37 1.61
N ASN A 48 12.19 6.84 0.83
CA ASN A 48 12.81 7.58 -0.27
C ASN A 48 11.80 7.98 -1.35
N VAL A 49 10.89 7.07 -1.73
CA VAL A 49 9.83 7.35 -2.70
C VAL A 49 8.86 8.41 -2.16
N PHE A 50 8.44 8.31 -0.91
CA PHE A 50 7.57 9.32 -0.30
C PHE A 50 8.21 10.71 -0.24
N ARG A 51 9.50 10.76 0.12
CA ARG A 51 10.27 12.01 0.12
C ARG A 51 10.44 12.58 -1.28
N TYR A 52 10.72 11.73 -2.27
CA TYR A 52 10.77 12.11 -3.68
C TYR A 52 9.42 12.72 -4.15
N LEU A 53 8.31 12.07 -3.83
CA LEU A 53 6.97 12.56 -4.17
C LEU A 53 6.66 13.92 -3.52
N LYS A 54 7.04 14.09 -2.25
CA LYS A 54 6.85 15.36 -1.52
C LYS A 54 7.70 16.49 -2.10
N GLN A 55 8.97 16.22 -2.42
CA GLN A 55 9.87 17.20 -3.04
C GLN A 55 9.42 17.58 -4.45
N LYS A 56 8.99 16.60 -5.25
CA LYS A 56 8.42 16.83 -6.59
C LYS A 56 7.17 17.71 -6.53
N ARG A 57 6.28 17.49 -5.55
CA ARG A 57 5.10 18.34 -5.34
C ARG A 57 5.46 19.77 -4.93
N LEU A 58 6.56 19.93 -4.17
CA LEU A 58 7.05 21.24 -3.71
C LEU A 58 7.97 21.94 -4.73
N GLY A 59 8.24 21.33 -5.89
CA GLY A 59 9.12 21.90 -6.93
C GLY A 59 10.57 22.11 -6.49
N ARG A 60 11.04 21.41 -5.44
CA ARG A 60 12.40 21.53 -4.90
C ARG A 60 13.33 20.46 -5.47
N GLU A 61 14.63 20.72 -5.42
CA GLU A 61 15.65 19.77 -5.85
C GLU A 61 15.54 18.44 -5.10
N ILE A 62 15.68 17.36 -5.88
CA ILE A 62 15.51 15.99 -5.43
C ILE A 62 16.80 15.57 -4.71
N LEU A 63 16.86 15.81 -3.41
CA LEU A 63 18.02 15.41 -2.61
C LEU A 63 17.77 14.04 -1.97
N PRO A 64 18.55 12.99 -2.32
CA PRO A 64 18.49 11.71 -1.64
C PRO A 64 18.84 11.91 -0.16
N MET A 65 18.16 11.19 0.73
CA MET A 65 18.43 11.28 2.17
C MET A 65 19.84 10.83 2.50
N GLU A 66 20.50 11.58 3.37
CA GLU A 66 21.71 11.13 4.04
C GLU A 66 21.41 9.85 4.84
N TYR A 67 22.29 8.88 4.66
CA TYR A 67 22.13 7.48 5.07
C TYR A 67 22.05 7.25 6.59
N PHE A 68 22.27 8.28 7.42
CA PHE A 68 22.44 8.18 8.88
C PHE A 68 21.87 9.35 9.69
N CYS A 69 20.92 10.11 9.14
CA CYS A 69 20.28 11.16 9.93
C CYS A 69 19.39 10.54 11.01
N GLN A 70 19.48 11.02 12.27
CA GLN A 70 18.62 10.56 13.38
C GLN A 70 17.13 10.63 13.02
N ALA A 71 16.75 11.65 12.22
CA ALA A 71 15.39 11.80 11.69
C ALA A 71 14.89 10.59 10.89
N TYR A 72 15.77 9.85 10.19
CA TYR A 72 15.39 8.62 9.50
C TYR A 72 15.08 7.49 10.47
N LEU A 73 15.87 7.37 11.55
CA LEU A 73 15.66 6.34 12.58
C LEU A 73 14.34 6.57 13.31
N ASP A 74 14.04 7.83 13.64
CA ASP A 74 12.78 8.22 14.28
C ASP A 74 11.59 7.94 13.36
N LEU A 75 11.69 8.34 12.08
CA LEU A 75 10.64 8.09 11.11
C LEU A 75 10.41 6.58 10.89
N LYS A 76 11.48 5.80 10.82
CA LYS A 76 11.40 4.34 10.72
C LYS A 76 10.71 3.74 11.95
N ALA A 77 11.03 4.23 13.16
CA ALA A 77 10.39 3.78 14.38
C ALA A 77 8.87 4.11 14.38
N GLU A 78 8.49 5.30 13.92
CA GLU A 78 7.09 5.70 13.77
C GLU A 78 6.34 4.85 12.74
N ILE A 79 6.97 4.53 11.60
CA ILE A 79 6.39 3.62 10.60
C ILE A 79 6.14 2.22 11.21
N ILE A 80 7.09 1.68 11.97
CA ILE A 80 6.95 0.37 12.62
C ILE A 80 5.84 0.41 13.69
N LYS A 81 5.72 1.50 14.45
CA LYS A 81 4.62 1.68 15.41
C LYS A 81 3.27 1.76 14.69
N ALA A 82 3.17 2.52 13.60
CA ALA A 82 1.97 2.64 12.79
C ALA A 82 1.58 1.31 12.15
N GLU A 83 2.54 0.55 11.65
CA GLU A 83 2.33 -0.81 11.13
C GLU A 83 1.69 -1.73 12.18
N ARG A 84 2.21 -1.74 13.41
CA ARG A 84 1.64 -2.53 14.51
C ARG A 84 0.21 -2.10 14.85
N ARG A 85 -0.09 -0.80 14.78
CA ARG A 85 -1.46 -0.29 14.98
C ARG A 85 -2.40 -0.80 13.90
N ILE A 86 -1.99 -0.75 12.63
CA ILE A 86 -2.78 -1.27 11.51
C ILE A 86 -3.09 -2.76 11.73
N LEU A 87 -2.09 -3.56 12.10
CA LEU A 87 -2.27 -4.99 12.39
C LEU A 87 -3.22 -5.25 13.55
N LYS A 88 -3.12 -4.47 14.64
CA LYS A 88 -3.98 -4.59 15.81
C LYS A 88 -5.44 -4.27 15.48
N GLU A 89 -5.68 -3.22 14.71
CA GLU A 89 -7.05 -2.79 14.33
C GLU A 89 -7.68 -3.73 13.30
N LEU A 90 -6.88 -4.32 12.42
CA LEU A 90 -7.36 -5.30 11.44
C LEU A 90 -7.49 -6.72 12.00
N GLY A 91 -7.10 -6.95 13.25
CA GLY A 91 -7.16 -8.28 13.90
C GLY A 91 -6.36 -9.36 13.16
N PHE A 92 -5.28 -8.98 12.47
CA PHE A 92 -4.50 -9.88 11.59
C PHE A 92 -5.31 -10.53 10.45
N CYS A 93 -6.50 -10.00 10.13
CA CYS A 93 -7.27 -10.40 8.95
C CYS A 93 -6.72 -9.71 7.69
N VAL A 94 -5.55 -10.16 7.28
CA VAL A 94 -4.77 -9.54 6.20
C VAL A 94 -4.94 -10.26 4.85
N HIS A 95 -5.67 -11.38 4.85
CA HIS A 95 -6.03 -12.10 3.64
C HIS A 95 -7.02 -11.29 2.80
N VAL A 96 -6.48 -10.48 1.90
CA VAL A 96 -7.27 -9.82 0.86
C VAL A 96 -7.41 -10.83 -0.28
N GLN A 97 -8.58 -11.46 -0.38
CA GLN A 97 -8.95 -12.11 -1.62
C GLN A 97 -9.19 -11.03 -2.66
N HIS A 98 -8.23 -10.83 -3.55
CA HIS A 98 -8.44 -9.94 -4.69
C HIS A 98 -9.59 -10.48 -5.54
N PRO A 99 -10.53 -9.61 -5.97
CA PRO A 99 -11.64 -10.02 -6.85
C PRO A 99 -11.16 -10.62 -8.17
N HIS A 100 -9.87 -10.47 -8.47
CA HIS A 100 -9.20 -11.08 -9.60
C HIS A 100 -9.41 -12.62 -9.72
N LYS A 101 -9.43 -13.35 -8.59
CA LYS A 101 -9.74 -14.80 -8.62
C LYS A 101 -11.18 -15.09 -9.08
N MET A 102 -12.12 -14.20 -8.78
CA MET A 102 -13.52 -14.32 -9.22
C MET A 102 -13.64 -14.03 -10.72
N ILE A 103 -12.91 -13.04 -11.24
CA ILE A 103 -12.94 -12.69 -12.68
C ILE A 103 -12.45 -13.87 -13.54
N ILE A 104 -11.37 -14.54 -13.13
CA ILE A 104 -10.86 -15.73 -13.84
C ILE A 104 -11.90 -16.87 -13.79
N SER A 105 -12.55 -17.08 -12.64
CA SER A 105 -13.56 -18.12 -12.48
C SER A 105 -14.79 -17.84 -13.35
N ILE A 106 -15.26 -16.59 -13.40
CA ILE A 106 -16.38 -16.17 -14.25
C ILE A 106 -16.00 -16.29 -15.73
N SER A 107 -14.77 -15.91 -16.13
CA SER A 107 -14.29 -16.06 -17.51
C SER A 107 -14.22 -17.53 -17.95
N ASN A 108 -13.79 -18.43 -17.07
CA ASN A 108 -13.76 -19.87 -17.36
C ASN A 108 -15.17 -20.47 -17.46
N ILE A 109 -16.13 -20.00 -16.65
CA ILE A 109 -17.53 -20.41 -16.72
C ILE A 109 -18.18 -19.92 -18.02
N LEU A 110 -17.79 -18.72 -18.49
CA LEU A 110 -18.39 -18.11 -19.68
C LEU A 110 -17.88 -18.69 -21.01
N ASN A 111 -16.85 -19.56 -21.02
CA ASN A 111 -16.35 -20.27 -22.22
C ASN A 111 -16.21 -19.37 -23.49
N GLN A 112 -15.94 -18.08 -23.31
CA GLN A 112 -15.70 -17.15 -24.41
C GLN A 112 -14.19 -16.91 -24.54
N SER A 113 -13.59 -17.65 -25.46
CA SER A 113 -12.17 -17.65 -25.79
C SER A 113 -11.61 -16.31 -26.29
N ASP A 114 -12.45 -15.33 -26.61
CA ASP A 114 -12.06 -14.20 -27.48
C ASP A 114 -12.08 -12.81 -26.81
N CYS A 115 -12.45 -12.69 -25.54
CA CYS A 115 -12.60 -11.36 -24.90
C CYS A 115 -11.39 -10.97 -24.01
N GLN A 116 -10.17 -11.05 -24.54
CA GLN A 116 -8.98 -10.53 -23.84
C GLN A 116 -9.09 -9.04 -23.51
N GLU A 117 -9.74 -8.24 -24.37
CA GLU A 117 -9.98 -6.82 -24.09
C GLU A 117 -10.90 -6.60 -22.88
N LEU A 118 -11.90 -7.45 -22.70
CA LEU A 118 -12.90 -7.31 -21.64
C LEU A 118 -12.30 -7.73 -20.31
N VAL A 119 -11.46 -8.77 -20.32
CA VAL A 119 -10.61 -9.15 -19.20
C VAL A 119 -9.65 -7.99 -18.87
N GLN A 120 -8.92 -7.42 -19.83
CA GLN A 120 -8.03 -6.29 -19.58
C GLN A 120 -8.75 -5.03 -19.06
N LYS A 121 -9.94 -4.72 -19.59
CA LYS A 121 -10.78 -3.61 -19.09
C LYS A 121 -11.28 -3.89 -17.67
N ALA A 122 -11.70 -5.12 -17.36
CA ALA A 122 -12.07 -5.51 -16.00
C ALA A 122 -10.86 -5.47 -15.04
N TRP A 123 -9.69 -5.94 -15.48
CA TRP A 123 -8.44 -5.83 -14.72
C TRP A 123 -8.11 -4.38 -14.37
N LEU A 124 -8.27 -3.44 -15.32
CA LEU A 124 -8.02 -2.02 -15.07
C LEU A 124 -9.01 -1.42 -14.05
N ILE A 125 -10.27 -1.88 -14.06
CA ILE A 125 -11.32 -1.38 -13.17
C ILE A 125 -11.18 -1.96 -11.75
N PHE A 126 -10.68 -3.19 -11.61
CA PHE A 126 -10.57 -3.90 -10.33
C PHE A 126 -9.16 -3.89 -9.69
N SER A 127 -8.16 -3.34 -10.38
CA SER A 127 -6.78 -3.15 -9.85
C SER A 127 -6.59 -1.78 -9.22
#